data_AF-A0A073AZ27-F1
#
_entry.id   AF-A0A073AZ27-F1
#
_cell.length_a   1.000
_cell.length_b   1.000
_cell.length_c   1.000
_cell.angle_alpha   90.00
_cell.angle_beta   90.00
_cell.angle_gamma   90.00
#
_symmetry.space_group_name_H-M   'P 1'
#
loop_
_entity.id
_entity.type
_entity.pdbx_description
1 polymer ?
#
loop_
_entity_poly.entity_id
_entity_poly.type
_entity_poly.pdbx_seq_one_letter_code
_entity_poly.pdbx_strand_id
1 'polypeptide(L)'
;MERLIGEGGAAGVAAEDLRRLVSSVVRLYAAANEGSDEEVLPLHDDVATTDAVVLATALLKSQDLNPFDLALWFSRSRVAG
;
A
#
# COMPACT_ATOMS: atom_id res chain seq x y z
N MET A 1 -5.82 -4.59 -16.07
CA MET A 1 -5.97 -4.76 -14.61
C MET A 1 -7.38 -4.38 -14.17
N GLU A 2 -7.93 -3.29 -14.71
CA GLU A 2 -9.33 -2.84 -14.49
C GLU A 2 -10.41 -3.90 -14.77
N ARG A 3 -10.19 -4.81 -15.73
CA ARG A 3 -11.14 -5.88 -16.08
C ARG A 3 -11.40 -6.91 -14.96
N LEU A 4 -10.55 -6.98 -13.93
CA LEU A 4 -10.76 -7.88 -12.78
C LEU A 4 -11.70 -7.28 -11.72
N ILE A 5 -11.96 -5.96 -11.77
CA ILE A 5 -12.58 -5.22 -10.66
C ILE A 5 -14.04 -4.83 -10.96
N GLY A 6 -14.50 -5.00 -12.21
CA GLY A 6 -15.88 -4.69 -12.60
C GLY A 6 -16.92 -5.68 -12.07
N GLU A 7 -17.75 -5.22 -11.14
CA GLU A 7 -19.10 -5.73 -10.82
C GLU A 7 -19.15 -7.21 -10.39
N GLY A 8 -18.51 -7.51 -9.24
CA GLY A 8 -18.43 -8.86 -8.63
C GLY A 8 -17.00 -9.34 -8.34
N GLY A 9 -16.01 -8.48 -8.63
CA GLY A 9 -14.61 -8.80 -8.97
C GLY A 9 -13.65 -9.34 -7.92
N ALA A 10 -14.07 -9.58 -6.68
CA ALA A 10 -13.20 -10.22 -5.67
C ALA A 10 -13.45 -11.73 -5.52
N ALA A 11 -14.62 -12.23 -5.93
CA ALA A 11 -15.07 -13.59 -5.63
C ALA A 11 -14.28 -14.70 -6.36
N GLY A 12 -13.47 -14.35 -7.36
CA GLY A 12 -12.69 -15.29 -8.17
C GLY A 12 -11.17 -15.20 -8.01
N VAL A 13 -10.65 -14.28 -7.19
CA VAL A 13 -9.20 -14.12 -7.03
C VAL A 13 -8.72 -15.03 -5.90
N ALA A 14 -7.82 -15.96 -6.22
CA ALA A 14 -7.19 -16.77 -5.19
C ALA A 14 -6.36 -15.87 -4.26
N ALA A 15 -6.43 -16.13 -2.95
CA ALA A 15 -5.72 -15.33 -1.95
C ALA A 15 -4.21 -15.24 -2.21
N GLU A 16 -3.62 -16.27 -2.81
CA GLU A 16 -2.21 -16.31 -3.18
C GLU A 16 -1.89 -15.38 -4.36
N ASP A 17 -2.77 -15.30 -5.36
CA ASP A 17 -2.58 -14.38 -6.48
C ASP A 17 -2.70 -12.93 -6.02
N LEU A 18 -3.64 -12.64 -5.11
CA LEU A 18 -3.76 -11.33 -4.48
C LEU A 18 -2.51 -10.97 -3.69
N ARG A 19 -1.96 -11.89 -2.89
CA ARG A 19 -0.70 -11.69 -2.16
C ARG A 19 0.45 -11.38 -3.10
N ARG A 20 0.62 -12.15 -4.18
CA ARG A 20 1.68 -11.94 -5.18
C ARG A 20 1.56 -10.59 -5.87
N LEU A 21 0.35 -10.18 -6.22
CA LEU A 21 0.10 -8.88 -6.82
C LEU A 21 0.49 -7.74 -5.87
N VAL A 22 -0.04 -7.77 -4.64
CA VAL A 22 0.25 -6.73 -3.63
C VAL A 22 1.76 -6.66 -3.33
N SER A 23 2.44 -7.79 -3.12
CA SER A 23 3.89 -7.80 -2.89
C SER A 23 4.69 -7.23 -4.07
N SER A 24 4.23 -7.43 -5.30
CA SER A 24 4.90 -6.91 -6.49
C SER A 24 4.72 -5.39 -6.61
N VAL A 25 3.51 -4.90 -6.35
CA VAL A 25 3.22 -3.45 -6.34
C VAL A 25 4.01 -2.75 -5.24
N VAL A 26 4.08 -3.31 -4.03
CA VAL A 26 4.87 -2.73 -2.92
C VAL A 26 6.34 -2.59 -3.29
N ARG A 27 6.95 -3.63 -3.88
CA ARG A 27 8.36 -3.57 -4.32
C ARG A 27 8.58 -2.56 -5.42
N LEU A 28 7.67 -2.50 -6.39
CA LEU A 28 7.74 -1.52 -7.48
C LEU A 28 7.64 -0.10 -6.94
N TYR A 29 6.66 0.18 -6.07
CA TYR A 29 6.46 1.49 -5.48
C TYR A 29 7.66 1.91 -4.62
N ALA A 30 8.22 1.00 -3.82
CA ALA A 30 9.42 1.28 -3.04
C ALA A 30 10.62 1.63 -3.95
N ALA A 31 10.86 0.84 -5.00
CA ALA A 31 11.94 1.09 -5.95
C ALA A 31 11.75 2.40 -6.74
N ALA A 32 10.51 2.76 -7.07
CA ALA A 32 10.21 4.00 -7.79
C ALA A 32 10.46 5.26 -6.95
N ASN A 33 10.36 5.16 -5.63
CA ASN A 33 10.60 6.26 -4.70
C ASN A 33 12.02 6.25 -4.11
N GLU A 34 12.81 5.20 -4.35
CA GLU A 34 14.18 5.12 -3.87
C GLU A 34 15.06 6.14 -4.61
N GLY A 35 15.52 7.18 -3.91
CA GLY A 35 16.38 8.22 -4.46
C GLY A 35 15.66 9.28 -5.30
N SER A 36 14.33 9.32 -5.27
CA SER A 36 13.55 10.42 -5.85
C SER A 36 13.49 11.60 -4.87
N ASP A 37 13.66 12.83 -5.37
CA ASP A 37 13.45 14.06 -4.59
C ASP A 37 11.95 14.32 -4.33
N GLU A 38 11.06 13.73 -5.12
CA GLU A 38 9.61 13.86 -5.02
C GLU A 38 8.94 12.49 -4.86
N GLU A 39 8.15 12.34 -3.79
CA GLU A 39 7.38 11.12 -3.54
C GLU A 39 6.17 11.04 -4.47
N VAL A 40 6.02 9.92 -5.17
CA VAL A 40 4.85 9.63 -5.99
C VAL A 40 3.71 9.21 -5.08
N LEU A 41 2.59 9.93 -5.04
CA LEU A 41 1.43 9.49 -4.27
C LEU A 41 0.85 8.18 -4.86
N PRO A 42 0.57 7.16 -4.01
CA PRO A 42 0.31 5.80 -4.49
C PRO A 42 -1.09 5.57 -5.08
N LEU A 43 -2.04 6.49 -4.85
CA LEU A 43 -3.46 6.30 -5.16
C LEU A 43 -4.00 7.49 -5.96
N HIS A 44 -4.92 7.20 -6.86
CA HIS A 44 -5.74 8.20 -7.56
C HIS A 44 -6.96 8.60 -6.72
N ASP A 45 -7.59 9.72 -7.07
CA ASP A 45 -8.70 10.32 -6.33
C ASP A 45 -10.00 9.49 -6.34
N ASP A 46 -10.09 8.47 -7.21
CA ASP A 46 -11.22 7.55 -7.32
C ASP A 46 -11.19 6.43 -6.26
N VAL A 47 -10.08 6.26 -5.56
CA VAL A 47 -9.96 5.28 -4.47
C VAL A 47 -10.57 5.85 -3.18
N ALA A 48 -11.60 5.19 -2.66
CA ALA A 48 -12.22 5.60 -1.41
C ALA A 48 -11.21 5.54 -0.24
N THR A 49 -11.22 6.55 0.63
CA THR A 49 -10.35 6.61 1.81
C THR A 49 -10.42 5.34 2.66
N THR A 50 -11.61 4.76 2.82
CA THR A 50 -11.81 3.53 3.60
C THR A 50 -11.07 2.34 2.99
N ASP A 51 -11.09 2.19 1.67
CA ASP A 51 -10.40 1.08 0.99
C ASP A 51 -8.88 1.21 1.12
N ALA A 52 -8.36 2.44 1.01
CA ALA A 52 -6.96 2.74 1.26
C ALA A 52 -6.55 2.35 2.69
N VAL A 53 -7.36 2.68 3.70
CA VAL A 53 -7.09 2.34 5.11
C VAL A 53 -7.17 0.83 5.34
N VAL A 54 -8.10 0.11 4.69
CA VAL A 54 -8.17 -1.36 4.74
C VAL A 54 -6.85 -1.97 4.24
N LEU A 55 -6.34 -1.52 3.09
CA LEU A 55 -5.07 -2.02 2.57
C LEU A 55 -3.89 -1.64 3.50
N ALA A 56 -3.82 -0.38 3.95
CA ALA A 56 -2.75 0.07 4.84
C ALA A 56 -2.68 -0.76 6.14
N THR A 57 -3.82 -1.02 6.77
CA THR A 57 -3.88 -1.85 7.99
C THR A 57 -3.53 -3.31 7.73
N ALA A 58 -3.90 -3.86 6.56
CA ALA A 58 -3.49 -5.20 6.16
C ALA A 58 -1.97 -5.31 5.94
N LEU A 59 -1.36 -4.29 5.33
CA LEU A 59 0.09 -4.23 5.13
C LEU A 59 0.82 -4.21 6.48
N LEU A 60 0.38 -3.39 7.44
CA LEU A 60 0.97 -3.37 8.78
C LEU A 60 0.91 -4.74 9.46
N LYS A 61 -0.28 -5.35 9.49
CA LYS A 61 -0.47 -6.69 10.06
C LYS A 61 0.42 -7.75 9.39
N SER A 62 0.64 -7.64 8.09
CA SER A 62 1.49 -8.59 7.34
C SER A 62 2.97 -8.54 7.77
N GLN A 63 3.41 -7.42 8.34
CA GLN A 63 4.78 -7.19 8.78
C GLN A 63 4.91 -7.21 10.32
N ASP A 64 3.86 -7.63 11.03
CA ASP A 64 3.77 -7.59 12.50
C ASP A 64 4.00 -6.18 13.07
N LEU A 65 3.59 -5.14 12.33
CA LEU A 65 3.69 -3.75 12.74
C LEU A 65 2.38 -3.27 13.38
N ASN A 66 2.51 -2.49 14.44
CA ASN A 66 1.41 -1.78 15.08
C ASN A 66 1.46 -0.27 14.75
N PRO A 67 0.37 0.48 14.99
CA PRO A 67 0.33 1.92 14.70
C PRO A 67 1.36 2.76 15.47
N PHE A 68 1.85 2.31 16.63
CA PHE A 68 2.91 3.00 17.38
C PHE A 68 4.27 2.86 16.70
N ASP A 69 4.56 1.74 16.04
CA ASP A 69 5.78 1.54 15.26
C ASP A 69 5.86 2.56 14.11
N LEU A 70 4.71 2.87 13.48
CA LEU A 70 4.61 3.93 12.47
C LEU A 70 4.90 5.32 13.05
N ALA A 71 4.44 5.61 14.27
CA ALA A 71 4.71 6.90 14.90
C ALA A 71 6.23 7.15 15.06
N LEU A 72 7.00 6.10 15.32
CA LEU A 72 8.47 6.16 15.34
C LEU A 72 9.06 6.38 13.94
N TRP A 73 8.43 5.86 12.89
CA TRP A 73 8.86 6.06 11.51
C TRP A 73 8.60 7.51 11.05
N PHE A 74 7.41 8.05 11.31
CA PHE A 74 7.06 9.43 10.98
C PHE A 74 7.85 10.48 11.79
N SER A 75 8.32 10.13 12.99
CA SER A 75 9.16 11.03 13.78
C SER A 75 10.59 11.12 13.24
N ARG A 76 11.13 10.05 12.63
CA ARG A 76 12.45 10.06 11.99
C ARG A 76 12.53 11.00 10.79
N SER A 77 11.46 11.10 10.00
CA SER A 77 11.41 12.02 8.85
C SER A 77 11.32 13.51 9.24
N ARG A 78 11.00 13.83 10.50
CA ARG A 78 10.89 15.22 10.99
C ARG A 78 12.20 15.85 11.45
N VAL A 79 13.27 15.07 11.64
CA VAL A 79 14.57 15.60 12.12
C VAL A 79 15.45 16.15 10.99
N ALA A 80 15.04 15.97 9.72
CA ALA A 80 15.71 16.51 8.54
C ALA A 80 15.07 17.81 8.01
N GLY A 81 14.50 18.63 8.89
CA GLY A 81 13.93 19.95 8.59
C GLY A 81 14.67 21.08 9.30
#